data_AF-A0A1G6Z7S5-F1
#
_entry.id   AF-A0A1G6Z7S5-F1
#
_cell.length_a   1.000
_cell.length_b   1.000
_cell.length_c   1.000
_cell.angle_alpha   90.00
_cell.angle_beta   90.00
_cell.angle_gamma   90.00
#
_symmetry.space_group_name_H-M   'P 1'
#
loop_
_entity.id
_entity.type
_entity.pdbx_description
1 polymer ?
#
loop_
_entity_poly.entity_id
_entity_poly.type
_entity_poly.pdbx_seq_one_letter_code
_entity_poly.pdbx_strand_id
1 'polypeptide(L)'
;MAAAKRSPKSPLDVDPGAVFAFRTSPLHPGSPPETGRFGAFTVVARAPELIVVAVVDGVWDRMPALEDVREHGVLRRRRFAHTGRPAVFACGADDTTGPADLTALGTVPLTAEQTELAGPYLFPRGVGTSFSTLALADSDVEGEWRWTHDRDALLREREAVEERRRRAAEAEKERYAERLAGLTWDQLLAETPFERWTPSPPFPPAAFRRAAVRRVHKACRELRALGPKPRKPSARKVLKALVQWFNAADQAAGWVIETEEREDVCRVLEELAHVAGHPSLVLEADEWREW
;
A
#
# COMPACT_ATOMS: atom_id res chain seq x y z
N MET A 1 -6.25 -13.01 41.29
CA MET A 1 -6.61 -12.22 40.10
C MET A 1 -6.57 -13.17 38.90
N ALA A 2 -7.74 -13.56 38.40
CA ALA A 2 -7.82 -14.44 37.23
C ALA A 2 -7.45 -13.64 35.98
N ALA A 3 -6.46 -14.10 35.23
CA ALA A 3 -6.10 -13.54 33.95
C ALA A 3 -7.31 -13.65 33.00
N ALA A 4 -7.82 -12.51 32.53
CA ALA A 4 -8.85 -12.48 31.51
C ALA A 4 -8.27 -13.14 30.25
N LYS A 5 -8.86 -14.28 29.84
CA LYS A 5 -8.59 -14.90 28.55
C LYS A 5 -8.94 -13.89 27.45
N ARG A 6 -7.94 -13.28 26.83
CA ARG A 6 -8.10 -12.55 25.57
C ARG A 6 -8.56 -13.57 24.52
N SER A 7 -9.71 -13.34 23.92
CA SER A 7 -10.09 -14.01 22.68
C SER A 7 -9.04 -13.67 21.61
N PRO A 8 -8.53 -14.65 20.84
CA PRO A 8 -7.52 -14.36 19.82
C PRO A 8 -8.15 -13.47 18.74
N LYS A 9 -7.58 -12.28 18.55
CA LYS A 9 -8.04 -11.28 17.55
C LYS A 9 -7.57 -11.63 16.13
N SER A 10 -6.67 -12.59 15.99
CA SER A 10 -6.08 -13.04 14.72
C SER A 10 -5.83 -14.55 14.76
N PRO A 11 -6.02 -15.28 13.65
CA PRO A 11 -5.65 -16.70 13.57
C PRO A 11 -4.15 -16.94 13.80
N LEU A 12 -3.34 -15.88 13.74
CA LEU A 12 -1.89 -15.92 14.00
C LEU A 12 -1.50 -15.44 15.41
N ASP A 13 -2.46 -15.29 16.33
CA ASP A 13 -2.16 -15.12 17.76
C ASP A 13 -1.65 -16.43 18.38
N VAL A 14 -0.49 -16.88 17.91
CA VAL A 14 0.14 -18.17 18.22
C VAL A 14 1.60 -17.97 18.61
N ASP A 15 2.18 -19.00 19.23
CA ASP A 15 3.58 -18.98 19.64
C ASP A 15 4.53 -19.24 18.44
N PRO A 16 5.77 -18.71 18.49
CA PRO A 16 6.80 -19.06 17.52
C PRO A 16 6.99 -20.58 17.42
N GLY A 17 7.12 -21.07 16.18
CA GLY A 17 7.12 -22.49 15.83
C GLY A 17 5.79 -22.98 15.27
N ALA A 18 4.71 -22.21 15.35
CA ALA A 18 3.46 -22.53 14.68
C ALA A 18 3.62 -22.56 13.16
N VAL A 19 3.11 -23.60 12.52
CA VAL A 19 3.17 -23.84 11.08
C VAL A 19 1.78 -23.78 10.48
N PHE A 20 1.67 -23.03 9.38
CA PHE A 20 0.46 -22.94 8.59
C PHE A 20 0.75 -23.33 7.15
N ALA A 21 -0.21 -23.99 6.52
CA ALA A 21 -0.25 -24.19 5.09
C ALA A 21 -1.45 -23.47 4.48
N PHE A 22 -1.35 -23.16 3.20
CA PHE A 22 -2.34 -22.38 2.49
C PHE A 22 -2.38 -22.75 1.01
N ARG A 23 -3.50 -22.45 0.37
CA ARG A 23 -3.63 -22.55 -1.08
C ARG A 23 -3.06 -21.28 -1.72
N THR A 24 -2.22 -21.44 -2.71
CA THR A 24 -1.66 -20.30 -3.46
C THR A 24 -2.71 -19.70 -4.40
N SER A 25 -2.57 -18.41 -4.68
CA SER A 25 -3.42 -17.65 -5.58
C SER A 25 -2.65 -17.22 -6.83
N PRO A 26 -3.34 -16.98 -7.96
CA PRO A 26 -2.68 -16.54 -9.17
C PRO A 26 -2.03 -15.15 -8.99
N LEU A 27 -0.78 -14.99 -9.46
CA LEU A 27 0.00 -13.75 -9.27
C LEU A 27 -0.57 -12.54 -10.01
N HIS A 28 -1.20 -12.78 -11.16
CA HIS A 28 -1.68 -11.74 -12.05
C HIS A 28 -3.14 -12.00 -12.44
N PRO A 29 -3.96 -10.95 -12.69
CA PRO A 29 -5.34 -11.13 -13.14
C PRO A 29 -5.52 -11.89 -14.46
N GLY A 30 -4.45 -12.08 -15.24
CA GLY A 30 -4.44 -12.87 -16.47
C GLY A 30 -3.90 -14.30 -16.31
N SER A 31 -3.44 -14.67 -15.11
CA SER A 31 -3.02 -16.03 -14.79
C SER A 31 -4.23 -16.98 -14.75
N PRO A 32 -4.04 -18.30 -14.90
CA PRO A 32 -5.10 -19.28 -14.65
C PRO A 32 -5.75 -19.05 -13.27
N PRO A 33 -7.09 -19.21 -13.15
CA PRO A 33 -7.83 -18.81 -11.94
C PRO A 33 -7.49 -19.67 -10.70
N GLU A 34 -6.95 -20.86 -10.91
CA GLU A 34 -6.48 -21.74 -9.86
C GLU A 34 -5.06 -22.20 -10.16
N THR A 35 -4.20 -22.16 -9.16
CA THR A 35 -2.81 -22.63 -9.26
C THR A 35 -2.71 -24.14 -9.06
N GLY A 36 -3.62 -24.72 -8.26
CA GLY A 36 -3.54 -26.10 -7.79
C GLY A 36 -2.35 -26.37 -6.85
N ARG A 37 -1.74 -25.31 -6.31
CA ARG A 37 -0.51 -25.39 -5.52
C ARG A 37 -0.73 -24.93 -4.09
N PHE A 38 0.01 -25.52 -3.17
CA PHE A 38 -0.03 -25.23 -1.75
C PHE A 38 1.36 -24.81 -1.28
N GLY A 39 1.38 -23.85 -0.35
CA GLY A 39 2.59 -23.37 0.32
C GLY A 39 2.45 -23.46 1.83
N ALA A 40 3.54 -23.19 2.53
CA ALA A 40 3.55 -23.15 3.99
C ALA A 40 4.45 -22.03 4.52
N PHE A 41 4.17 -21.59 5.75
CA PHE A 41 5.06 -20.70 6.49
C PHE A 41 5.09 -21.09 7.97
N THR A 42 6.18 -20.71 8.63
CA THR A 42 6.36 -20.84 10.08
C THR A 42 6.37 -19.46 10.72
N VAL A 43 5.64 -19.29 11.83
CA VAL A 43 5.78 -18.11 12.69
C VAL A 43 7.11 -18.22 13.43
N VAL A 44 8.06 -17.31 13.17
CA VAL A 44 9.42 -17.38 13.72
C VAL A 44 9.70 -16.39 14.85
N ALA A 45 8.89 -15.33 14.94
CA ALA A 45 8.94 -14.39 16.05
C ALA A 45 7.59 -13.68 16.22
N ARG A 46 7.41 -13.11 17.41
CA ARG A 46 6.22 -12.34 17.77
C ARG A 46 6.60 -11.19 18.69
N ALA A 47 6.00 -10.03 18.46
CA ALA A 47 5.93 -8.93 19.42
C ALA A 47 4.46 -8.44 19.53
N PRO A 48 4.13 -7.49 20.42
CA PRO A 48 2.74 -7.09 20.67
C PRO A 48 1.92 -6.68 19.44
N GLU A 49 2.56 -6.04 18.45
CA GLU A 49 1.90 -5.49 17.26
C GLU A 49 2.32 -6.17 15.95
N LEU A 50 3.24 -7.15 16.02
CA LEU A 50 3.86 -7.73 14.84
C LEU A 50 4.09 -9.24 15.00
N ILE A 51 3.97 -9.93 13.88
CA ILE A 51 4.28 -11.34 13.73
C ILE A 51 5.31 -11.45 12.63
N VAL A 52 6.33 -12.28 12.83
CA VAL A 52 7.38 -12.52 11.86
C VAL A 52 7.17 -13.93 11.31
N VAL A 53 7.07 -14.05 9.99
CA VAL A 53 6.87 -15.31 9.31
C VAL A 53 8.06 -15.63 8.42
N ALA A 54 8.39 -16.91 8.33
CA ALA A 54 9.34 -17.47 7.37
C ALA A 54 8.60 -18.40 6.42
N VAL A 55 8.61 -18.08 5.13
CA VAL A 55 8.00 -18.90 4.08
C VAL A 55 8.88 -20.12 3.83
N VAL A 56 8.25 -21.29 3.74
CA VAL A 56 8.91 -22.57 3.52
C VAL A 56 9.18 -22.77 2.03
N ASP A 57 10.30 -23.39 1.66
CA ASP A 57 10.73 -23.59 0.26
C ASP A 57 10.04 -24.76 -0.48
N GLY A 58 9.11 -25.44 0.19
CA GLY A 58 8.28 -26.49 -0.38
C GLY A 58 7.03 -25.97 -1.09
N VAL A 59 6.68 -26.60 -2.20
CA VAL A 59 5.44 -26.34 -2.96
C VAL A 59 4.80 -27.68 -3.32
N TRP A 60 3.54 -27.84 -2.95
CA TRP A 60 2.83 -29.12 -3.05
C TRP A 60 1.60 -29.01 -3.96
N ASP A 61 1.18 -30.14 -4.55
CA ASP A 61 -0.04 -30.28 -5.35
C ASP A 61 -1.29 -30.60 -4.51
N ARG A 62 -1.10 -30.82 -3.21
CA ARG A 62 -2.12 -31.04 -2.20
C ARG A 62 -1.70 -30.35 -0.90
N MET A 63 -2.65 -30.16 0.03
CA MET A 63 -2.33 -29.64 1.36
C MET A 63 -1.26 -30.52 2.02
N PRO A 64 -0.09 -29.96 2.40
CA PRO A 64 0.98 -30.73 3.02
C PRO A 64 0.62 -31.13 4.45
N ALA A 65 1.21 -32.23 4.92
CA ALA A 65 1.26 -32.57 6.33
C ALA A 65 2.38 -31.79 7.04
N LEU A 66 2.36 -31.80 8.38
CA LEU A 66 3.40 -31.13 9.17
C LEU A 66 4.79 -31.75 8.92
N GLU A 67 4.83 -33.05 8.69
CA GLU A 67 6.02 -33.83 8.38
C GLU A 67 6.65 -33.40 7.07
N ASP A 68 5.84 -33.18 6.03
CA ASP A 68 6.32 -32.68 4.74
C ASP A 68 7.02 -31.33 4.91
N VAL A 69 6.45 -30.44 5.72
CA VAL A 69 7.02 -29.09 5.95
C VAL A 69 8.34 -29.15 6.72
N ARG A 70 8.55 -30.13 7.60
CA ARG A 70 9.77 -30.24 8.43
C ARG A 70 11.04 -30.54 7.64
N GLU A 71 10.90 -31.12 6.45
CA GLU A 71 12.04 -31.48 5.59
C GLU A 71 12.56 -30.28 4.78
N HIS A 72 11.87 -29.14 4.86
CA HIS A 72 12.09 -27.97 4.03
C HIS A 72 12.71 -26.79 4.78
N GLY A 73 13.42 -25.95 4.03
CA GLY A 73 14.11 -24.77 4.54
C GLY A 73 13.31 -23.49 4.37
N VAL A 74 13.97 -22.35 4.61
CA VAL A 74 13.39 -21.03 4.32
C VAL A 74 13.53 -20.72 2.83
N LEU A 75 12.41 -20.41 2.18
CA LEU A 75 12.35 -20.02 0.77
C LEU A 75 13.29 -18.85 0.49
N ARG A 76 14.05 -18.95 -0.62
CA ARG A 76 14.97 -17.91 -1.06
C ARG A 76 14.39 -17.21 -2.29
N ARG A 77 14.18 -15.90 -2.19
CA ARG A 77 13.64 -15.06 -3.27
C ARG A 77 14.67 -14.91 -4.37
N ARG A 78 14.52 -15.69 -5.45
CA ARG A 78 15.36 -15.66 -6.64
C ARG A 78 14.65 -14.98 -7.80
N ARG A 79 13.32 -14.85 -7.78
CA ARG A 79 12.57 -14.15 -8.83
C ARG A 79 12.89 -12.65 -8.89
N PHE A 80 12.85 -12.10 -10.10
CA PHE A 80 12.93 -10.67 -10.47
C PHE A 80 14.18 -9.89 -10.07
N ALA A 81 14.54 -9.82 -8.79
CA ALA A 81 15.69 -9.06 -8.29
C ALA A 81 16.90 -9.94 -7.99
N HIS A 82 16.76 -11.28 -8.09
CA HIS A 82 17.83 -12.27 -7.91
C HIS A 82 18.64 -12.10 -6.62
N THR A 83 18.05 -11.51 -5.58
CA THR A 83 18.79 -11.13 -4.36
C THR A 83 19.18 -12.33 -3.50
N GLY A 84 18.54 -13.49 -3.69
CA GLY A 84 18.76 -14.68 -2.85
C GLY A 84 18.32 -14.48 -1.40
N ARG A 85 17.60 -13.39 -1.11
CA ARG A 85 17.16 -13.04 0.24
C ARG A 85 16.14 -14.08 0.72
N PRO A 86 16.24 -14.52 1.99
CA PRO A 86 15.22 -15.38 2.55
C PRO A 86 13.88 -14.66 2.63
N ALA A 87 12.80 -15.40 2.36
CA ALA A 87 11.43 -14.94 2.44
C ALA A 87 10.96 -14.90 3.89
N VAL A 88 11.54 -13.97 4.64
CA VAL A 88 11.19 -13.65 6.01
C VAL A 88 10.73 -12.21 6.05
N PHE A 89 9.57 -11.96 6.66
CA PHE A 89 9.00 -10.63 6.78
C PHE A 89 8.12 -10.52 8.03
N ALA A 90 7.94 -9.29 8.50
CA ALA A 90 6.98 -8.97 9.54
C ALA A 90 5.66 -8.48 8.94
N CYS A 91 4.56 -8.88 9.55
CA CYS A 91 3.21 -8.38 9.28
C CYS A 91 2.55 -7.90 10.58
N GLY A 92 1.50 -7.10 10.46
CA GLY A 92 0.71 -6.67 11.62
C GLY A 92 0.07 -7.87 12.32
N ALA A 93 0.00 -7.83 13.65
CA ALA A 93 -0.65 -8.90 14.41
C ALA A 93 -2.15 -9.04 14.11
N ASP A 94 -2.77 -7.98 13.59
CA ASP A 94 -4.17 -7.86 13.17
C ASP A 94 -4.35 -7.95 11.64
N ASP A 95 -3.31 -8.32 10.89
CA ASP A 95 -3.41 -8.47 9.44
C ASP A 95 -4.40 -9.57 9.04
N THR A 96 -5.42 -9.17 8.27
CA THR A 96 -6.49 -10.05 7.77
C THR A 96 -6.34 -10.42 6.30
N THR A 97 -5.31 -9.90 5.61
CA THR A 97 -5.06 -10.12 4.19
C THR A 97 -4.33 -11.45 3.91
N GLY A 98 -4.54 -12.44 4.77
CA GLY A 98 -3.86 -13.73 4.71
C GLY A 98 -4.20 -14.55 3.45
N PRO A 99 -3.36 -15.55 3.13
CA PRO A 99 -3.63 -16.50 2.06
C PRO A 99 -4.97 -17.22 2.21
N ALA A 100 -5.54 -17.67 1.09
CA ALA A 100 -6.75 -18.48 1.09
C ALA A 100 -6.51 -19.86 1.75
N ASP A 101 -7.56 -20.40 2.36
CA ASP A 101 -7.57 -21.74 2.97
C ASP A 101 -6.46 -21.98 4.01
N LEU A 102 -6.13 -20.93 4.78
CA LEU A 102 -5.11 -20.99 5.82
C LEU A 102 -5.44 -22.07 6.87
N THR A 103 -4.58 -23.07 6.96
CA THR A 103 -4.77 -24.26 7.80
C THR A 103 -3.60 -24.41 8.75
N ALA A 104 -3.87 -24.46 10.06
CA ALA A 104 -2.85 -24.75 11.06
C ALA A 104 -2.44 -26.23 11.00
N LEU A 105 -1.14 -26.50 10.82
CA LEU A 105 -0.61 -27.87 10.73
C LEU A 105 -0.05 -28.37 12.07
N GLY A 106 0.29 -27.46 12.98
CA GLY A 106 0.82 -27.76 14.30
C GLY A 106 2.04 -26.90 14.61
N THR A 107 2.91 -27.42 15.48
CA THR A 107 4.13 -26.72 15.91
C THR A 107 5.38 -27.54 15.62
N VAL A 108 6.45 -26.83 15.29
CA VAL A 108 7.80 -27.38 15.12
C VAL A 108 8.81 -26.55 15.89
N PRO A 109 9.90 -27.15 16.40
CA PRO A 109 11.02 -26.39 16.91
C PRO A 109 11.59 -25.49 15.82
N LEU A 110 11.90 -24.23 16.16
CA LEU A 110 12.56 -23.33 15.23
C LEU A 110 13.97 -23.81 14.93
N THR A 111 14.35 -23.74 13.66
CA THR A 111 15.73 -23.98 13.25
C THR A 111 16.64 -22.83 13.69
N ALA A 112 17.96 -23.08 13.72
CA ALA A 112 18.96 -22.04 13.97
C ALA A 112 18.84 -20.90 12.95
N GLU A 113 18.63 -21.23 11.68
CA GLU A 113 18.43 -20.26 10.59
C GLU A 113 17.20 -19.38 10.84
N GLN A 114 16.05 -19.97 11.16
CA GLN A 114 14.83 -19.22 11.46
C GLN A 114 15.00 -18.28 12.66
N THR A 115 15.73 -18.73 13.69
CA THR A 115 16.01 -17.93 14.89
C THR A 115 16.91 -16.74 14.56
N GLU A 116 17.95 -16.95 13.75
CA GLU A 116 18.84 -15.89 13.28
C GLU A 116 18.09 -14.86 12.42
N LEU A 117 17.27 -15.32 11.48
CA LEU A 117 16.49 -14.47 10.58
C LEU A 117 15.40 -13.67 11.29
N ALA A 118 14.87 -14.19 12.41
CA ALA A 118 13.90 -13.50 13.24
C ALA A 118 14.53 -12.34 14.04
N GLY A 119 15.80 -12.47 14.43
CA GLY A 119 16.50 -11.53 15.31
C GLY A 119 16.33 -10.05 14.96
N PRO A 120 16.61 -9.61 13.71
CA PRO A 120 16.50 -8.21 13.31
C PRO A 120 15.10 -7.59 13.48
N TYR A 121 14.04 -8.39 13.42
CA TYR A 121 12.65 -7.93 13.53
C TYR A 121 12.22 -7.65 14.98
N LEU A 122 12.96 -8.17 15.96
CA LEU A 122 12.67 -7.99 17.38
C LEU A 122 13.28 -6.70 17.95
N PHE A 123 14.08 -5.97 17.17
CA PHE A 123 14.72 -4.73 17.59
C PHE A 123 14.16 -3.53 16.79
N PRO A 124 13.82 -2.42 17.46
CA PRO A 124 13.44 -1.20 16.76
C PRO A 124 14.62 -0.71 15.90
N ARG A 125 14.38 -0.54 14.58
CA ARG A 125 15.36 -0.12 13.55
C ARG A 125 16.32 -1.21 13.05
N GLY A 126 15.93 -2.48 13.08
CA GLY A 126 16.64 -3.53 12.35
C GLY A 126 16.81 -3.17 10.87
N VAL A 127 18.03 -2.85 10.45
CA VAL A 127 18.34 -2.57 9.04
C VAL A 127 18.15 -3.86 8.23
N GLY A 128 17.49 -3.77 7.07
CA GLY A 128 17.27 -4.92 6.20
C GLY A 128 16.04 -5.77 6.52
N THR A 129 15.18 -5.30 7.42
CA THR A 129 13.88 -5.91 7.70
C THR A 129 12.85 -5.59 6.60
N SER A 130 11.98 -6.56 6.31
CA SER A 130 10.89 -6.45 5.34
C SER A 130 9.56 -6.43 6.08
N PHE A 131 8.76 -5.38 5.90
CA PHE A 131 7.40 -5.31 6.41
C PHE A 131 6.43 -5.47 5.24
N SER A 132 5.45 -6.36 5.39
CA SER A 132 4.44 -6.62 4.36
C SER A 132 3.18 -7.21 4.97
N THR A 133 2.24 -7.53 4.11
CA THR A 133 1.08 -8.33 4.48
C THR A 133 1.35 -9.82 4.35
N LEU A 134 0.53 -10.64 5.01
CA LEU A 134 0.57 -12.10 4.90
C LEU A 134 0.36 -12.61 3.47
N ALA A 135 -0.32 -11.85 2.61
CA ALA A 135 -0.44 -12.14 1.17
C ALA A 135 0.92 -12.29 0.47
N LEU A 136 2.01 -11.73 1.02
CA LEU A 136 3.34 -11.88 0.44
C LEU A 136 3.83 -13.33 0.48
N ALA A 137 3.41 -14.15 1.46
CA ALA A 137 3.77 -15.56 1.53
C ALA A 137 3.25 -16.32 0.30
N ASP A 138 2.00 -16.06 -0.08
CA ASP A 138 1.38 -16.60 -1.29
C ASP A 138 2.15 -16.18 -2.54
N SER A 139 2.38 -14.87 -2.66
CA SER A 139 3.15 -14.33 -3.79
C SER A 139 4.53 -14.99 -3.91
N ASP A 140 5.24 -15.19 -2.80
CA ASP A 140 6.59 -15.78 -2.80
C ASP A 140 6.59 -17.24 -3.24
N VAL A 141 5.68 -18.07 -2.71
CA VAL A 141 5.57 -19.48 -3.09
C VAL A 141 5.23 -19.63 -4.56
N GLU A 142 4.15 -18.99 -5.01
CA GLU A 142 3.69 -19.08 -6.40
C GLU A 142 4.74 -18.48 -7.36
N GLY A 143 5.34 -17.37 -6.95
CA GLY A 143 6.40 -16.68 -7.68
C GLY A 143 7.61 -17.53 -7.97
N GLU A 144 8.21 -18.13 -6.94
CA GLU A 144 9.42 -18.95 -7.10
C GLU A 144 9.12 -20.24 -7.85
N TRP A 145 7.96 -20.84 -7.60
CA TRP A 145 7.54 -22.02 -8.35
C TRP A 145 7.43 -21.72 -9.84
N ARG A 146 6.69 -20.67 -10.21
CA ARG A 146 6.55 -20.27 -11.62
C ARG A 146 7.86 -19.79 -12.22
N TRP A 147 8.71 -19.13 -11.45
CA TRP A 147 10.04 -18.74 -11.91
C TRP A 147 10.89 -19.95 -12.32
N THR A 148 10.73 -21.07 -11.62
CA THR A 148 11.48 -22.31 -11.87
C THR A 148 10.84 -23.15 -12.98
N HIS A 149 9.51 -23.21 -13.05
CA HIS A 149 8.79 -24.18 -13.89
C HIS A 149 8.06 -23.56 -15.10
N ASP A 150 7.74 -22.27 -15.06
CA ASP A 150 6.89 -21.58 -16.04
C ASP A 150 7.32 -20.11 -16.24
N ARG A 151 8.65 -19.91 -16.36
CA ARG A 151 9.25 -18.57 -16.38
C ARG A 151 8.73 -17.71 -17.52
N ASP A 152 8.60 -18.28 -18.71
CA ASP A 152 8.22 -17.52 -19.90
C ASP A 152 6.77 -17.05 -19.86
N ALA A 153 5.84 -17.87 -19.32
CA ALA A 153 4.46 -17.40 -19.16
C ALA A 153 4.35 -16.36 -18.05
N LEU A 154 5.08 -16.52 -16.94
CA LEU A 154 5.16 -15.52 -15.89
C LEU A 154 5.65 -14.16 -16.42
N LEU A 155 6.69 -14.16 -17.26
CA LEU A 155 7.20 -12.93 -17.88
C LEU A 155 6.18 -12.29 -18.84
N ARG A 156 5.52 -13.07 -19.70
CA ARG A 156 4.48 -12.55 -20.60
C ARG A 156 3.30 -11.94 -19.85
N GLU A 157 2.85 -12.59 -18.77
CA GLU A 157 1.77 -12.06 -17.94
C GLU A 157 2.17 -10.76 -17.26
N ARG A 158 3.41 -10.68 -16.74
CA ARG A 158 3.95 -9.47 -16.14
C ARG A 158 4.00 -8.33 -17.15
N GLU A 159 4.52 -8.57 -18.36
CA GLU A 159 4.54 -7.58 -19.45
C GLU A 159 3.12 -7.10 -19.80
N ALA A 160 2.14 -8.01 -19.85
CA ALA A 160 0.75 -7.65 -20.11
C ALA A 160 0.14 -6.77 -19.00
N VAL A 161 0.50 -7.02 -17.73
CA VAL A 161 0.08 -6.18 -16.59
C VAL A 161 0.74 -4.81 -16.66
N GLU A 162 2.04 -4.76 -16.93
CA GLU A 162 2.80 -3.51 -17.07
C GLU A 162 2.27 -2.66 -18.24
N GLU A 163 1.99 -3.27 -19.39
CA GLU A 163 1.39 -2.60 -20.55
C GLU A 163 -0.02 -2.09 -20.26
N ARG A 164 -0.84 -2.87 -19.56
CA ARG A 164 -2.18 -2.41 -19.13
C ARG A 164 -2.09 -1.22 -18.19
N ARG A 165 -1.17 -1.25 -17.22
CA ARG A 165 -0.90 -0.13 -16.30
C ARG A 165 -0.43 1.10 -17.06
N ARG A 166 0.49 0.95 -18.02
CA ARG A 166 0.99 2.03 -18.86
C ARG A 166 -0.14 2.67 -19.67
N ARG A 167 -0.97 1.88 -20.36
CA ARG A 167 -2.13 2.38 -21.11
C ARG A 167 -3.14 3.08 -20.21
N ALA A 168 -3.41 2.53 -19.04
CA ALA A 168 -4.32 3.15 -18.09
C ALA A 168 -3.79 4.52 -17.61
N ALA A 169 -2.49 4.61 -17.30
CA ALA A 169 -1.83 5.84 -16.91
C ALA A 169 -1.77 6.87 -18.05
N GLU A 170 -1.48 6.43 -19.29
CA GLU A 170 -1.52 7.29 -20.48
C GLU A 170 -2.94 7.84 -20.72
N ALA A 171 -3.97 6.97 -20.67
CA ALA A 171 -5.35 7.39 -20.84
C ALA A 171 -5.83 8.31 -19.69
N GLU A 172 -5.36 8.10 -18.46
CA GLU A 172 -5.64 9.00 -17.33
C GLU A 172 -4.99 10.37 -17.53
N LYS A 173 -3.73 10.39 -17.97
CA LYS A 173 -3.01 11.62 -18.31
C LYS A 173 -3.70 12.38 -19.44
N GLU A 174 -4.16 11.69 -20.48
CA GLU A 174 -4.92 12.29 -21.60
C GLU A 174 -6.23 12.91 -21.12
N ARG A 175 -7.07 12.13 -20.39
CA ARG A 175 -8.33 12.64 -19.81
C ARG A 175 -8.10 13.86 -18.93
N TYR A 176 -7.03 13.84 -18.15
CA TYR A 176 -6.71 14.95 -17.25
C TYR A 176 -6.19 16.19 -18.01
N ALA A 177 -5.39 16.00 -19.06
CA ALA A 177 -4.98 17.11 -19.93
C ALA A 177 -6.18 17.75 -20.66
N GLU A 178 -7.13 16.94 -21.15
CA GLU A 178 -8.38 17.43 -21.73
C GLU A 178 -9.21 18.21 -20.71
N ARG A 179 -9.31 17.71 -19.47
CA ARG A 179 -9.98 18.41 -18.37
C ARG A 179 -9.35 19.78 -18.14
N LEU A 180 -8.02 19.86 -17.98
CA LEU A 180 -7.32 21.12 -17.74
C LEU A 180 -7.55 22.13 -18.88
N ALA A 181 -7.50 21.70 -20.13
CA ALA A 181 -7.68 22.56 -21.30
C ALA A 181 -9.04 23.28 -21.34
N GLY A 182 -10.10 22.65 -20.81
CA GLY A 182 -11.45 23.20 -20.75
C GLY A 182 -11.83 23.84 -19.41
N LEU A 183 -10.93 23.84 -18.43
CA LEU A 183 -11.26 24.16 -17.04
C LEU A 183 -11.40 25.67 -16.78
N THR A 184 -12.43 26.04 -16.03
CA THR A 184 -12.77 27.43 -15.70
C THR A 184 -13.02 27.62 -14.20
N TRP A 185 -12.96 28.86 -13.73
CA TRP A 185 -13.32 29.20 -12.36
C TRP A 185 -14.76 28.84 -11.99
N ASP A 186 -15.71 28.96 -12.94
CA ASP A 186 -17.11 28.65 -12.69
C ASP A 186 -17.32 27.14 -12.51
N GLN A 187 -16.64 26.30 -13.30
CA GLN A 187 -16.64 24.84 -13.09
C GLN A 187 -16.05 24.47 -11.73
N LEU A 188 -14.87 25.01 -11.38
CA LEU A 188 -14.23 24.75 -10.08
C LEU A 188 -15.06 25.19 -8.88
N LEU A 189 -15.90 26.22 -9.03
CA LEU A 189 -16.82 26.68 -8.00
C LEU A 189 -18.11 25.86 -7.92
N ALA A 190 -18.52 25.22 -9.02
CA ALA A 190 -19.70 24.36 -9.09
C ALA A 190 -19.41 22.94 -8.59
N GLU A 191 -18.19 22.46 -8.74
CA GLU A 191 -17.75 21.16 -8.26
C GLU A 191 -17.62 21.12 -6.73
N THR A 192 -17.71 19.91 -6.16
CA THR A 192 -17.43 19.65 -4.75
C THR A 192 -16.08 18.93 -4.63
N PRO A 193 -14.97 19.64 -4.36
CA PRO A 193 -13.68 19.02 -4.14
C PRO A 193 -13.77 17.94 -3.05
N PHE A 194 -12.91 16.92 -3.16
CA PHE A 194 -12.76 15.89 -2.12
C PHE A 194 -14.04 15.08 -1.85
N GLU A 195 -14.97 14.98 -2.80
CA GLU A 195 -16.21 14.22 -2.62
C GLU A 195 -15.94 12.77 -2.23
N ARG A 196 -14.86 12.17 -2.75
CA ARG A 196 -14.44 10.79 -2.42
C ARG A 196 -13.93 10.59 -1.00
N TRP A 197 -13.72 11.66 -0.21
CA TRP A 197 -13.40 11.57 1.22
C TRP A 197 -14.69 11.27 2.03
N THR A 198 -15.43 10.25 1.61
CA THR A 198 -16.69 9.77 2.20
C THR A 198 -16.43 8.68 3.23
N PRO A 199 -17.28 8.55 4.26
CA PRO A 199 -16.88 7.99 5.54
C PRO A 199 -16.59 6.50 5.47
N SER A 200 -15.30 6.16 5.53
CA SER A 200 -14.75 4.90 6.06
C SER A 200 -13.30 5.19 6.45
N PRO A 201 -12.82 4.91 7.67
CA PRO A 201 -11.40 5.04 7.96
C PRO A 201 -10.56 4.27 6.93
N PRO A 202 -9.41 4.80 6.48
CA PRO A 202 -8.66 5.93 7.05
C PRO A 202 -8.95 7.32 6.44
N PHE A 203 -10.16 7.62 5.95
CA PHE A 203 -10.46 8.96 5.40
C PHE A 203 -10.55 10.08 6.46
N PRO A 204 -10.20 11.35 6.11
CA PRO A 204 -10.34 12.49 7.01
C PRO A 204 -11.76 12.67 7.58
N PRO A 205 -11.91 13.14 8.83
CA PRO A 205 -13.22 13.38 9.42
C PRO A 205 -14.08 14.31 8.54
N ALA A 206 -15.39 14.08 8.50
CA ALA A 206 -16.30 14.88 7.67
C ALA A 206 -16.23 16.39 7.95
N ALA A 207 -15.89 16.79 9.18
CA ALA A 207 -15.65 18.19 9.53
C ALA A 207 -14.41 18.78 8.83
N PHE A 208 -13.32 18.00 8.74
CA PHE A 208 -12.10 18.35 8.02
C PHE A 208 -12.40 18.55 6.54
N ARG A 209 -13.04 17.57 5.88
CA ARG A 209 -13.46 17.66 4.48
C ARG A 209 -14.29 18.91 4.19
N ARG A 210 -15.30 19.19 5.01
CA ARG A 210 -16.14 20.40 4.86
C ARG A 210 -15.31 21.68 4.96
N ALA A 211 -14.31 21.72 5.84
CA ALA A 211 -13.42 22.87 5.96
C ALA A 211 -12.49 23.00 4.75
N ALA A 212 -11.95 21.89 4.25
CA ALA A 212 -11.10 21.83 3.05
C ALA A 212 -11.86 22.34 1.81
N VAL A 213 -13.08 21.86 1.58
CA VAL A 213 -13.95 22.34 0.49
C VAL A 213 -14.16 23.85 0.57
N ARG A 214 -14.52 24.38 1.75
CA ARG A 214 -14.70 25.82 1.94
C ARG A 214 -13.42 26.60 1.65
N ARG A 215 -12.26 26.06 2.05
CA ARG A 215 -10.97 26.72 1.84
C ARG A 215 -10.60 26.75 0.35
N VAL A 216 -10.82 25.66 -0.38
CA VAL A 216 -10.61 25.58 -1.83
C VAL A 216 -11.51 26.57 -2.55
N HIS A 217 -12.82 26.55 -2.30
CA HIS A 217 -13.74 27.51 -2.93
C HIS A 217 -13.40 28.97 -2.59
N LYS A 218 -12.89 29.24 -1.37
CA LYS A 218 -12.37 30.57 -1.02
C LYS A 218 -11.18 30.93 -1.90
N ALA A 219 -10.22 30.03 -2.10
CA ALA A 219 -9.08 30.24 -2.99
C ALA A 219 -9.52 30.47 -4.44
N CYS A 220 -10.51 29.72 -4.96
CA CYS A 220 -11.09 29.94 -6.28
C CYS A 220 -11.63 31.37 -6.42
N ARG A 221 -12.40 31.86 -5.43
CA ARG A 221 -12.95 33.23 -5.45
C ARG A 221 -11.84 34.28 -5.38
N GLU A 222 -10.83 34.07 -4.52
CA GLU A 222 -9.68 34.96 -4.40
C GLU A 222 -8.89 35.04 -5.72
N LEU A 223 -8.60 33.91 -6.37
CA LEU A 223 -7.90 33.86 -7.65
C LEU A 223 -8.72 34.49 -8.78
N ARG A 224 -10.02 34.19 -8.86
CA ARG A 224 -10.93 34.83 -9.84
C ARG A 224 -10.98 36.34 -9.69
N ALA A 225 -11.00 36.84 -8.44
CA ALA A 225 -11.05 38.28 -8.16
C ALA A 225 -9.78 39.04 -8.60
N LEU A 226 -8.65 38.35 -8.79
CA LEU A 226 -7.42 38.95 -9.33
C LEU A 226 -7.49 39.23 -10.84
N GLY A 227 -8.54 38.78 -11.52
CA GLY A 227 -8.74 38.93 -12.96
C GLY A 227 -8.30 37.71 -13.79
N PRO A 228 -8.49 37.75 -15.13
CA PRO A 228 -8.31 36.60 -16.01
C PRO A 228 -6.86 36.17 -16.21
N LYS A 229 -5.89 37.07 -15.97
CA LYS A 229 -4.45 36.80 -16.05
C LYS A 229 -3.75 37.46 -14.85
N PRO A 230 -3.91 36.91 -13.64
CA PRO A 230 -3.30 37.48 -12.45
C PRO A 230 -1.78 37.46 -12.58
N ARG A 231 -1.08 38.38 -11.92
CA ARG A 231 0.39 38.33 -11.85
C ARG A 231 0.81 37.11 -11.02
N LYS A 232 1.88 36.42 -11.43
CA LYS A 232 2.40 35.21 -10.74
C LYS A 232 2.56 35.40 -9.22
N PRO A 233 3.12 36.51 -8.69
CA PRO A 233 3.25 36.70 -7.25
C PRO A 233 1.90 36.76 -6.49
N SER A 234 0.86 37.32 -7.12
CA SER A 234 -0.47 37.40 -6.53
C SER A 234 -1.14 36.03 -6.48
N ALA A 235 -1.05 35.25 -7.57
CA ALA A 235 -1.54 33.87 -7.59
C ALA A 235 -0.77 32.98 -6.60
N ARG A 236 0.57 33.11 -6.57
CA ARG A 236 1.46 32.41 -5.61
C ARG A 236 1.03 32.64 -4.16
N LYS A 237 0.69 33.89 -3.81
CA LYS A 237 0.24 34.23 -2.45
C LYS A 237 -1.01 33.46 -2.05
N VAL A 238 -1.99 33.34 -2.94
CA VAL A 238 -3.24 32.61 -2.66
C VAL A 238 -2.99 31.11 -2.53
N LEU A 239 -2.24 30.52 -3.47
CA LEU A 239 -1.91 29.09 -3.43
C LEU A 239 -1.07 28.73 -2.19
N LYS A 240 -0.06 29.54 -1.84
CA LYS A 240 0.73 29.33 -0.63
C LYS A 240 -0.14 29.40 0.64
N ALA A 241 -1.07 30.34 0.71
CA ALA A 241 -1.99 30.44 1.84
C ALA A 241 -2.99 29.27 1.90
N LEU A 242 -3.26 28.59 0.79
CA LEU A 242 -4.05 27.36 0.75
C LEU A 242 -3.22 26.17 1.28
N VAL A 243 -1.99 25.99 0.81
CA VAL A 243 -1.09 24.92 1.28
C VAL A 243 -0.81 25.05 2.78
N GLN A 244 -0.48 26.25 3.26
CA GLN A 244 -0.26 26.51 4.69
C GLN A 244 -1.49 26.22 5.55
N TRP A 245 -2.68 26.42 5.00
CA TRP A 245 -3.91 26.03 5.70
C TRP A 245 -4.02 24.52 5.83
N PHE A 246 -3.67 23.75 4.79
CA PHE A 246 -3.65 22.29 4.86
C PHE A 246 -2.62 21.78 5.86
N ASN A 247 -1.38 22.30 5.87
CA ASN A 247 -0.36 21.91 6.87
C ASN A 247 -0.89 22.10 8.31
N ALA A 248 -1.44 23.28 8.61
CA ALA A 248 -1.95 23.59 9.94
C ALA A 248 -3.19 22.77 10.30
N ALA A 249 -4.11 22.58 9.35
CA ALA A 249 -5.33 21.82 9.58
C ALA A 249 -5.03 20.34 9.80
N ASP A 250 -4.11 19.77 9.03
CA ASP A 250 -3.73 18.36 9.10
C ASP A 250 -3.04 18.04 10.43
N GLN A 251 -2.07 18.87 10.82
CA GLN A 251 -1.43 18.79 12.14
C GLN A 251 -2.47 18.86 13.27
N ALA A 252 -3.41 19.80 13.19
CA ALA A 252 -4.45 19.97 14.21
C ALA A 252 -5.45 18.78 14.26
N ALA A 253 -5.62 18.07 13.15
CA ALA A 253 -6.47 16.90 13.05
C ALA A 253 -5.75 15.59 13.41
N GLY A 254 -4.43 15.64 13.67
CA GLY A 254 -3.63 14.47 14.02
C GLY A 254 -3.05 13.72 12.82
N TRP A 255 -2.69 14.44 11.75
CA TRP A 255 -2.07 13.89 10.52
C TRP A 255 -3.01 12.91 9.79
N VAL A 256 -4.14 13.46 9.34
CA VAL A 256 -5.22 12.71 8.68
C VAL A 256 -5.09 12.68 7.16
N ILE A 257 -4.20 13.48 6.58
CA ILE A 257 -3.88 13.44 5.15
C ILE A 257 -2.88 12.29 4.90
N GLU A 258 -3.36 11.22 4.26
CA GLU A 258 -2.51 10.11 3.82
C GLU A 258 -2.23 10.23 2.31
N THR A 259 -1.88 9.11 1.67
CA THR A 259 -1.41 9.11 0.27
C THR A 259 -2.52 9.52 -0.70
N GLU A 260 -3.74 9.02 -0.53
CA GLU A 260 -4.85 9.33 -1.45
C GLU A 260 -5.34 10.77 -1.30
N GLU A 261 -5.40 11.30 -0.07
CA GLU A 261 -5.76 12.69 0.21
C GLU A 261 -4.70 13.65 -0.33
N ARG A 262 -3.42 13.30 -0.16
CA ARG A 262 -2.29 14.06 -0.68
C ARG A 262 -2.41 14.23 -2.19
N GLU A 263 -2.71 13.15 -2.91
CA GLU A 263 -2.92 13.20 -4.36
C GLU A 263 -4.10 14.11 -4.77
N ASP A 264 -5.21 14.09 -4.02
CA ASP A 264 -6.34 14.99 -4.29
C ASP A 264 -5.99 16.46 -4.05
N VAL A 265 -5.30 16.78 -2.95
CA VAL A 265 -4.90 18.16 -2.65
C VAL A 265 -3.94 18.66 -3.72
N CYS A 266 -2.97 17.85 -4.15
CA CYS A 266 -2.08 18.16 -5.26
C CYS A 266 -2.84 18.42 -6.57
N ARG A 267 -3.83 17.57 -6.90
CA ARG A 267 -4.68 17.76 -8.09
C ARG A 267 -5.43 19.09 -8.07
N VAL A 268 -6.04 19.44 -6.93
CA VAL A 268 -6.71 20.74 -6.78
C VAL A 268 -5.73 21.90 -6.95
N LEU A 269 -4.54 21.83 -6.36
CA LEU A 269 -3.53 22.88 -6.52
C LEU A 269 -3.09 23.07 -7.97
N GLU A 270 -2.96 21.97 -8.72
CA GLU A 270 -2.65 21.99 -10.15
C GLU A 270 -3.76 22.62 -10.97
N GLU A 271 -5.00 22.23 -10.74
CA GLU A 271 -6.17 22.83 -11.39
C GLU A 271 -6.25 24.34 -11.14
N LEU A 272 -6.08 24.78 -9.89
CA LEU A 272 -6.06 26.21 -9.54
C LEU A 272 -4.92 26.97 -10.21
N ALA A 273 -3.72 26.39 -10.24
CA ALA A 273 -2.55 26.98 -10.88
C ALA A 273 -2.71 27.08 -12.40
N HIS A 274 -3.31 26.05 -13.01
CA HIS A 274 -3.61 26.01 -14.44
C HIS A 274 -4.60 27.10 -14.84
N VAL A 275 -5.76 27.18 -14.16
CA VAL A 275 -6.79 28.20 -14.46
C VAL A 275 -6.30 29.61 -14.17
N ALA A 276 -5.39 29.79 -13.19
CA ALA A 276 -4.73 31.06 -12.94
C ALA A 276 -3.65 31.43 -13.99
N GLY A 277 -3.34 30.53 -14.94
CA GLY A 277 -2.35 30.73 -16.00
C GLY A 277 -0.89 30.57 -15.55
N HIS A 278 -0.63 29.93 -14.41
CA HIS A 278 0.70 29.74 -13.84
C HIS A 278 0.97 28.28 -13.43
N PRO A 279 0.94 27.31 -14.36
CA PRO A 279 1.11 25.89 -14.03
C PRO A 279 2.44 25.58 -13.33
N SER A 280 3.49 26.40 -13.53
CA SER A 280 4.76 26.25 -12.81
C SER A 280 4.64 26.40 -11.27
N LEU A 281 3.56 27.01 -10.77
CA LEU A 281 3.35 27.18 -9.32
C LEU A 281 3.09 25.85 -8.60
N VAL A 282 2.76 24.79 -9.31
CA VAL A 282 2.61 23.44 -8.73
C VAL A 282 3.94 22.94 -8.16
N LEU A 283 5.03 23.14 -8.91
CA LEU A 283 6.37 22.77 -8.45
C LEU A 283 6.79 23.57 -7.21
N GLU A 284 6.36 24.83 -7.12
CA GLU A 284 6.61 25.64 -5.92
C GLU A 284 5.73 25.20 -4.73
N ALA A 285 4.53 24.69 -4.99
CA ALA A 285 3.63 24.19 -3.95
C ALA A 285 4.19 22.95 -3.23
N ASP A 286 4.95 22.10 -3.94
CA ASP A 286 5.68 20.98 -3.35
C ASP A 286 6.70 21.41 -2.29
N GLU A 287 7.29 22.60 -2.42
CA GLU A 287 8.23 23.15 -1.42
C GLU A 287 7.53 23.69 -0.16
N TRP A 288 6.21 23.88 -0.20
CA TRP A 288 5.45 24.49 0.90
C TRP A 288 4.68 23.49 1.76
N ARG A 289 4.47 22.26 1.27
CA ARG A 289 3.67 21.25 1.96
C ARG A 289 4.48 20.49 3.00
N GLU A 290 3.80 20.06 4.06
CA GLU A 290 4.36 19.25 5.16
C GLU A 290 3.66 17.89 5.31
N TRP A 291 2.59 17.67 4.54
CA TRP A 291 1.75 16.47 4.50
C TRP A 291 2.02 15.58 3.29
#